data_AF-A0A7X3P622-F1
#
_entry.id   AF-A0A7X3P622-F1
#
_cell.length_a   1.000
_cell.length_b   1.000
_cell.length_c   1.000
_cell.angle_alpha   90.00
_cell.angle_beta   90.00
_cell.angle_gamma   90.00
#
_symmetry.space_group_name_H-M   'P 1'
#
loop_
_entity.id
_entity.type
_entity.pdbx_description
1 polymer ?
#
loop_
_entity_poly.entity_id
_entity_poly.type
_entity_poly.pdbx_seq_one_letter_code
_entity_poly.pdbx_strand_id
1 'polypeptide(L)'
;MMASSNGEDQKKGFAGLLSLASDVACLDCADWNTREFFEEATADDVARCLSQGADPRARDEDGFTPLHWADTLEVAKALLDAGADPNARDSDQEETPLHWVVEQWIDRPEEMVKLLLAAGADPNAR
;
A
#
# COMPACT_ATOMS: atom_id res chain seq x y z
N MET A 1 53.49 6.76 -12.30
CA MET A 1 52.55 6.41 -13.39
C MET A 1 51.48 5.49 -12.80
N MET A 2 50.24 5.94 -12.96
CA MET A 2 48.96 5.23 -12.84
C MET A 2 48.47 4.79 -11.45
N ALA A 3 47.21 5.20 -11.23
CA ALA A 3 46.34 4.99 -10.10
C ALA A 3 45.64 3.63 -10.15
N SER A 4 45.03 3.21 -9.04
CA SER A 4 43.85 2.35 -9.04
C SER A 4 42.98 2.62 -7.80
N SER A 5 41.70 2.88 -8.10
CA SER A 5 40.46 2.98 -7.30
C SER A 5 40.49 2.45 -5.86
N ASN A 6 39.97 3.11 -4.82
CA ASN A 6 38.73 3.87 -4.58
C ASN A 6 37.40 3.09 -4.68
N GLY A 7 36.75 2.94 -3.51
CA GLY A 7 35.30 2.85 -3.32
C GLY A 7 34.78 1.50 -2.82
N GLU A 8 33.88 1.37 -1.84
CA GLU A 8 33.18 2.30 -0.96
C GLU A 8 32.67 1.46 0.24
N ASP A 9 33.22 1.69 1.43
CA ASP A 9 32.56 1.36 2.70
C ASP A 9 31.73 2.57 3.12
N GLN A 10 30.45 2.35 3.45
CA GLN A 10 29.51 3.18 4.25
C GLN A 10 28.22 3.58 3.52
N LYS A 11 27.11 2.87 3.82
CA LYS A 11 25.78 3.45 4.17
C LYS A 11 25.03 2.42 5.04
N LYS A 12 25.40 2.28 6.33
CA LYS A 12 24.70 2.86 7.50
C LYS A 12 23.18 2.67 7.46
N GLY A 13 22.70 1.69 8.23
CA GLY A 13 21.40 1.79 8.86
C GLY A 13 21.36 3.05 9.72
N PHE A 14 20.30 3.83 9.55
CA PHE A 14 19.96 4.91 10.45
C PHE A 14 18.46 4.83 10.67
N ALA A 15 18.10 4.32 11.85
CA ALA A 15 16.80 4.56 12.44
C ALA A 15 16.60 6.08 12.48
N GLY A 16 15.67 6.56 11.65
CA GLY A 16 15.33 7.96 11.51
C GLY A 16 14.52 8.43 12.72
N LEU A 17 15.20 9.05 13.68
CA LEU A 17 14.62 10.05 14.57
C LEU A 17 14.22 11.28 13.73
N LEU A 18 12.95 11.66 13.70
CA LEU A 18 12.48 12.99 13.29
C LEU A 18 11.38 13.39 14.28
N SER A 19 11.59 14.27 15.28
CA SER A 19 11.84 15.72 15.23
C SER A 19 10.82 16.52 14.40
N LEU A 20 9.73 16.90 15.09
CA LEU A 20 8.81 18.03 14.87
C LEU A 20 9.06 18.97 13.67
N ALA A 21 8.28 18.78 12.60
CA ALA A 21 7.67 19.77 11.70
C ALA A 21 6.91 18.94 10.63
N SER A 22 5.59 18.77 10.67
CA SER A 22 4.60 19.68 10.08
C SER A 22 5.04 20.39 8.78
N ASP A 23 5.69 19.67 7.88
CA ASP A 23 5.63 19.96 6.44
C ASP A 23 5.16 18.67 5.77
N VAL A 24 4.06 18.75 5.03
CA VAL A 24 3.44 17.62 4.30
C VAL A 24 4.51 17.02 3.38
N ALA A 25 5.13 15.92 3.81
CA ALA A 25 5.84 15.05 2.91
C ALA A 25 4.76 14.50 1.96
N CYS A 26 4.62 15.10 0.78
CA CYS A 26 3.81 14.50 -0.27
C CYS A 26 4.43 13.14 -0.57
N LEU A 27 3.77 12.06 -0.15
CA LEU A 27 4.21 10.71 -0.48
C LEU A 27 4.47 10.62 -1.98
N ASP A 28 5.65 10.12 -2.37
CA ASP A 28 5.99 10.02 -3.79
C ASP A 28 5.15 8.91 -4.42
N CYS A 29 4.49 9.21 -5.54
CA CYS A 29 3.76 8.18 -6.29
C CYS A 29 4.69 7.16 -6.94
N ALA A 30 6.01 7.42 -6.97
CA ALA A 30 7.01 6.42 -7.34
C ALA A 30 7.05 5.23 -6.38
N ASP A 31 6.70 5.44 -5.11
CA ASP A 31 6.61 4.39 -4.08
C ASP A 31 5.23 3.70 -4.10
N TRP A 32 4.43 3.90 -5.15
CA TRP A 32 3.11 3.26 -5.27
C TRP A 32 3.20 1.75 -5.13
N ASN A 33 2.21 1.18 -4.44
CA ASN A 33 2.11 -0.26 -4.16
C ASN A 33 3.28 -0.81 -3.33
N THR A 34 3.85 0.02 -2.47
CA THR A 34 4.68 -0.41 -1.36
C THR A 34 3.89 -0.33 -0.06
N ARG A 35 4.24 -1.18 0.90
CA ARG A 35 3.66 -1.13 2.25
C ARG A 35 3.90 0.24 2.87
N GLU A 36 5.10 0.78 2.72
CA GLU A 36 5.53 2.06 3.29
C GLU A 36 4.65 3.23 2.80
N PHE A 37 4.27 3.25 1.52
CA PHE A 37 3.36 4.26 1.00
C PHE A 37 1.99 4.19 1.70
N PHE A 38 1.41 3.00 1.79
CA PHE A 38 0.04 2.83 2.30
C PHE A 38 -0.08 2.86 3.83
N GLU A 39 1.02 2.68 4.57
CA GLU A 39 1.08 2.88 6.02
C GLU A 39 0.79 4.33 6.43
N GLU A 40 1.15 5.31 5.58
CA GLU A 40 0.94 6.74 5.87
C GLU A 40 -0.06 7.43 4.92
N ALA A 41 -0.47 6.76 3.83
CA ALA A 41 -1.28 7.37 2.79
C ALA A 41 -2.68 7.77 3.28
N THR A 42 -3.04 9.02 2.99
CA THR A 42 -4.42 9.49 3.07
C THR A 42 -5.19 9.18 1.78
N ALA A 43 -6.52 9.25 1.82
CA ALA A 43 -7.33 9.13 0.61
C ALA A 43 -7.00 10.22 -0.43
N ASP A 44 -6.57 11.41 0.01
CA ASP A 44 -6.13 12.49 -0.89
C ASP A 44 -4.82 12.13 -1.62
N ASP A 45 -3.86 11.50 -0.92
CA ASP A 45 -2.61 11.01 -1.53
C ASP A 45 -2.88 9.90 -2.55
N VAL A 46 -3.74 8.96 -2.20
CA VAL A 46 -4.17 7.88 -3.09
C VAL A 46 -4.87 8.45 -4.31
N ALA A 47 -5.84 9.35 -4.13
CA ALA A 47 -6.54 10.00 -5.23
C ALA A 47 -5.60 10.79 -6.14
N ARG A 48 -4.62 11.50 -5.56
CA ARG A 48 -3.58 12.20 -6.31
C ARG A 48 -2.76 11.23 -7.15
N CYS A 49 -2.24 10.15 -6.58
CA CYS A 49 -1.43 9.20 -7.35
C CYS A 49 -2.21 8.48 -8.44
N LEU A 50 -3.47 8.09 -8.18
CA LEU A 50 -4.37 7.55 -9.20
C LEU A 50 -4.59 8.55 -10.34
N SER A 51 -4.76 9.85 -10.03
CA SER A 51 -4.89 10.90 -11.05
C SER A 51 -3.63 11.09 -11.90
N GLN A 52 -2.46 10.73 -11.37
CA GLN A 52 -1.17 10.74 -12.07
C GLN A 52 -0.90 9.44 -12.86
N GLY A 53 -1.84 8.49 -12.84
CA GLY A 53 -1.75 7.25 -13.60
C GLY A 53 -1.22 6.05 -12.81
N ALA A 54 -1.17 6.12 -11.48
CA ALA A 54 -0.90 4.95 -10.65
C ALA A 54 -1.97 3.86 -10.90
N ASP A 55 -1.52 2.60 -10.97
CA ASP A 55 -2.41 1.48 -11.27
C ASP A 55 -3.02 0.90 -9.97
N PRO A 56 -4.35 0.97 -9.74
CA PRO A 56 -5.00 0.38 -8.59
C PRO A 56 -4.93 -1.15 -8.56
N ARG A 57 -4.48 -1.80 -9.64
CA ARG A 57 -4.24 -3.25 -9.74
C ARG A 57 -2.77 -3.64 -9.78
N ALA A 58 -1.87 -2.70 -9.47
CA ALA A 58 -0.45 -2.98 -9.34
C ALA A 58 -0.22 -4.17 -8.38
N ARG A 59 0.88 -4.90 -8.60
CA ARG A 59 1.33 -5.99 -7.75
C ARG A 59 2.78 -5.75 -7.36
N ASP A 60 3.09 -5.94 -6.08
CA ASP A 60 4.47 -5.90 -5.59
C ASP A 60 5.14 -7.26 -5.80
N GLU A 61 6.35 -7.43 -5.27
CA GLU A 61 7.13 -8.66 -5.44
C GLU A 61 6.44 -9.89 -4.84
N ASP A 62 5.63 -9.70 -3.80
CA ASP A 62 4.87 -10.75 -3.12
C ASP A 62 3.44 -10.88 -3.69
N GLY A 63 3.09 -10.06 -4.68
CA GLY A 63 1.81 -10.07 -5.37
C GLY A 63 0.69 -9.30 -4.67
N PHE A 64 0.99 -8.56 -3.60
CA PHE A 64 0.02 -7.70 -2.94
C PHE A 64 -0.36 -6.54 -3.85
N THR A 65 -1.65 -6.20 -3.78
CA THR A 65 -2.23 -5.06 -4.48
C THR A 65 -2.41 -3.88 -3.52
N PRO A 66 -2.63 -2.66 -4.04
CA PRO A 66 -2.90 -1.50 -3.19
C PRO A 66 -4.02 -1.73 -2.18
N LEU A 67 -5.00 -2.56 -2.55
CA LEU A 67 -6.14 -2.87 -1.70
C LEU A 67 -5.81 -3.81 -0.54
N HIS A 68 -4.74 -4.61 -0.63
CA HIS A 68 -4.23 -5.38 0.51
C HIS A 68 -3.60 -4.47 1.57
N TRP A 69 -2.91 -3.42 1.11
CA TRP A 69 -2.23 -2.45 1.97
C TRP A 69 -3.14 -1.34 2.50
N ALA A 70 -4.39 -1.26 2.04
CA ALA A 70 -5.32 -0.23 2.48
C ALA A 70 -5.59 -0.35 3.99
N ASP A 71 -5.26 0.70 4.75
CA ASP A 71 -5.40 0.75 6.22
C ASP A 71 -6.62 1.57 6.69
N THR A 72 -7.25 2.34 5.79
CA THR A 72 -8.44 3.15 6.10
C THR A 72 -9.59 2.95 5.11
N LEU A 73 -10.83 3.16 5.58
CA LEU A 73 -12.03 2.92 4.78
C LEU A 73 -12.06 3.86 3.58
N GLU A 74 -11.56 5.07 3.77
CA GLU A 74 -11.46 6.11 2.76
C GLU A 74 -10.44 5.74 1.68
N VAL A 75 -9.28 5.19 2.07
CA VAL A 75 -8.27 4.68 1.12
C VAL A 75 -8.83 3.50 0.32
N ALA A 76 -9.43 2.51 0.98
CA ALA A 76 -10.01 1.36 0.27
C ALA A 76 -11.13 1.77 -0.68
N LYS A 77 -12.01 2.71 -0.27
CA LYS A 77 -13.05 3.28 -1.14
C LYS A 77 -12.42 3.92 -2.38
N ALA A 78 -11.40 4.76 -2.21
CA ALA A 78 -10.73 5.41 -3.33
C ALA A 78 -10.13 4.40 -4.33
N LEU A 79 -9.50 3.33 -3.82
CA LEU A 79 -8.95 2.26 -4.64
C LEU A 79 -10.03 1.46 -5.38
N LEU A 80 -11.12 1.10 -4.69
CA LEU A 80 -12.25 0.37 -5.28
C LEU A 80 -12.97 1.20 -6.35
N ASP A 81 -13.19 2.49 -6.09
CA ASP A 81 -13.77 3.43 -7.06
C ASP A 81 -12.88 3.60 -8.30
N ALA A 82 -11.56 3.47 -8.14
CA ALA A 82 -10.59 3.44 -9.24
C ALA A 82 -10.50 2.07 -9.95
N GLY A 83 -11.23 1.06 -9.46
CA GLY A 83 -11.31 -0.26 -10.07
C GLY A 83 -10.31 -1.27 -9.53
N ALA A 84 -9.77 -1.11 -8.32
CA ALA A 84 -9.04 -2.17 -7.65
C ALA A 84 -9.88 -3.46 -7.61
N ASP A 85 -9.22 -4.61 -7.74
CA ASP A 85 -9.88 -5.92 -7.69
C ASP A 85 -10.02 -6.38 -6.23
N PRO A 86 -11.24 -6.48 -5.67
CA PRO A 86 -11.46 -6.92 -4.29
C PRO A 86 -11.17 -8.41 -4.07
N ASN A 87 -11.00 -9.18 -5.15
CA ASN A 87 -10.65 -10.60 -5.13
C ASN A 87 -9.23 -10.87 -5.59
N ALA A 88 -8.39 -9.82 -5.72
CA ALA A 88 -7.00 -10.02 -6.06
C ALA A 88 -6.34 -10.93 -5.02
N ARG A 89 -5.59 -11.91 -5.50
CA ARG A 89 -4.83 -12.82 -4.64
C ARG A 89 -3.37 -12.40 -4.61
N ASP A 90 -2.76 -12.42 -3.42
CA ASP A 90 -1.31 -12.38 -3.30
C ASP A 90 -0.67 -13.65 -3.88
N SER A 91 0.66 -13.68 -3.99
CA SER A 91 1.40 -14.81 -4.54
C SER A 91 1.78 -15.86 -3.51
N ASP A 92 1.85 -15.49 -2.23
CA ASP A 92 2.43 -16.30 -1.17
C ASP A 92 1.42 -17.19 -0.46
N GLN A 93 0.36 -16.58 0.08
CA GLN A 93 -0.69 -17.28 0.83
C GLN A 93 -1.98 -17.38 0.02
N GLU A 94 -1.96 -16.82 -1.19
CA GLU A 94 -3.10 -16.61 -2.06
C GLU A 94 -4.26 -15.89 -1.34
N GLU A 95 -3.92 -15.01 -0.39
CA GLU A 95 -4.88 -14.27 0.42
C GLU A 95 -5.50 -13.14 -0.40
N THR A 96 -6.70 -12.72 0.01
CA THR A 96 -7.43 -11.64 -0.62
C THR A 96 -7.41 -10.44 0.32
N PRO A 97 -7.74 -9.23 -0.14
CA PRO A 97 -7.89 -8.08 0.74
C PRO A 97 -8.83 -8.38 1.92
N LEU A 98 -9.87 -9.19 1.70
CA LEU A 98 -10.82 -9.58 2.75
C LEU A 98 -10.19 -10.46 3.85
N HIS A 99 -9.23 -11.33 3.51
CA HIS A 99 -8.48 -12.10 4.51
C HIS A 99 -7.62 -11.17 5.37
N TRP A 100 -7.00 -10.16 4.75
CA TRP A 100 -6.15 -9.18 5.42
C TRP A 100 -6.88 -8.29 6.42
N VAL A 101 -8.16 -7.99 6.20
CA VAL A 101 -8.98 -7.25 7.17
C VAL A 101 -9.05 -7.97 8.51
N VAL A 102 -9.09 -9.30 8.52
CA VAL A 102 -9.21 -10.04 9.78
C VAL A 102 -7.90 -9.96 10.59
N GLU A 103 -6.76 -9.89 9.91
CA GLU A 103 -5.45 -9.94 10.56
C GLU A 103 -4.91 -8.56 10.97
N GLN A 104 -5.08 -7.55 10.10
CA GLN A 104 -4.37 -6.27 10.24
C GLN A 104 -5.27 -5.12 10.72
N TRP A 105 -6.59 -5.20 10.49
CA TRP A 105 -7.47 -4.06 10.74
C TRP A 105 -7.91 -3.96 12.20
N ILE A 106 -7.42 -2.92 12.88
CA ILE A 106 -7.75 -2.64 14.28
C ILE A 106 -8.98 -1.74 14.40
N ASP A 107 -9.21 -0.82 13.43
CA ASP A 107 -10.33 0.13 13.48
C ASP A 107 -11.47 -0.27 12.53
N ARG A 108 -12.62 -0.62 13.12
CA ARG A 108 -13.87 -0.95 12.41
C ARG A 108 -13.75 -2.01 11.30
N PRO A 109 -13.21 -3.21 11.59
CA PRO A 109 -13.11 -4.28 10.61
C PRO A 109 -14.47 -4.65 9.99
N GLU A 110 -15.58 -4.49 10.72
CA GLU A 110 -16.92 -4.75 10.21
C GLU A 110 -17.35 -3.82 9.06
N GLU A 111 -16.92 -2.55 9.07
CA GLU A 111 -17.23 -1.60 8.00
C GLU A 111 -16.37 -1.91 6.76
N MET A 112 -15.12 -2.33 6.97
CA MET A 112 -14.23 -2.71 5.87
C MET A 112 -14.70 -4.01 5.20
N VAL A 113 -15.08 -5.01 5.98
CA VAL A 113 -15.70 -6.24 5.46
C VAL A 113 -16.95 -5.91 4.64
N LYS A 114 -17.86 -5.06 5.16
CA LYS A 114 -19.06 -4.65 4.41
C LYS A 114 -18.69 -3.95 3.10
N LEU A 115 -17.68 -3.08 3.11
CA LEU A 115 -17.22 -2.36 1.93
C LEU A 115 -16.71 -3.31 0.86
N LEU A 116 -15.81 -4.24 1.23
CA LEU A 116 -15.26 -5.23 0.30
C LEU A 116 -16.35 -6.16 -0.25
N LEU A 117 -17.27 -6.65 0.60
CA LEU A 117 -18.40 -7.46 0.16
C LEU A 117 -19.32 -6.69 -0.80
N ALA A 118 -19.58 -5.40 -0.53
CA ALA A 118 -20.36 -4.55 -1.43
C ALA A 118 -19.66 -4.31 -2.77
N ALA A 119 -18.32 -4.32 -2.79
CA ALA A 119 -17.52 -4.26 -4.00
C ALA A 119 -17.42 -5.61 -4.75
N GLY A 120 -17.96 -6.69 -4.19
CA GLY A 120 -17.98 -8.02 -4.80
C GLY A 120 -16.85 -8.95 -4.35
N ALA A 121 -16.22 -8.70 -3.20
CA ALA A 121 -15.33 -9.67 -2.57
C ALA A 121 -16.07 -10.99 -2.28
N ASP A 122 -15.46 -12.11 -2.62
CA ASP A 122 -15.96 -13.44 -2.29
C ASP A 122 -15.41 -13.88 -0.92
N PRO A 123 -16.26 -14.02 0.11
CA PRO A 123 -15.83 -14.49 1.43
C PRO A 123 -15.34 -15.95 1.44
N ASN A 124 -15.50 -16.68 0.33
CA ASN A 124 -15.04 -18.05 0.17
C ASN A 124 -13.90 -18.19 -0.86
N ALA A 125 -13.29 -17.08 -1.28
CA ALA A 125 -12.08 -17.14 -2.10
C ALA A 125 -11.00 -17.92 -1.34
N ARG A 126 -10.43 -18.96 -1.95
CA ARG A 126 -9.46 -19.88 -1.35
C ARG A 126 -8.51 -20.43 -2.40
#